data_AF-A0A814F4V8-F1
#
_entry.id   AF-A0A814F4V8-F1
#
_cell.length_a   1.000
_cell.length_b   1.000
_cell.length_c   1.000
_cell.angle_alpha   90.00
_cell.angle_beta   90.00
_cell.angle_gamma   90.00
#
_symmetry.space_group_name_H-M   'P 1'
#
loop_
_entity.id
_entity.type
_entity.pdbx_description
1 polymer ?
#
loop_
_entity_poly.entity_id
_entity_poly.type
_entity_poly.pdbx_seq_one_letter_code
_entity_poly.pdbx_strand_id
1 'polypeptide(L)'
;MTLEEIDQIQGNGSTSLHAACYYGHTEIVKLLLAKGASRSIQNTHKCLPYDETQKDEIKKLFLRQSGTRFSNDGSNYIDWMKYDAVAESLANNYRFYHSEFGWQSQNINHRLKYIKNEISQTENDRIKTFINQTQKDSHNLLKAYTVESNFYIKLNKDLATRHFNQDTNFGIKYFIDFFYNNPSFENLSYQGKVYRGMCITHDDFKQFNVGGKIMNKTFMSTTKDRKFAEQLTIKNLTYRELQYGENVKLCILCTYEIINNRTGLDIQEISEYKYEKEVLIGPFTPFIITTIRQIARNYVEIDLRECEKINFQNDIDDDFDDD
;
A
#
# COMPACT_ATOMS: atom_id res chain seq x y z
N MET A 1 21.94 -15.05 -13.79
CA MET A 1 22.13 -14.88 -12.35
C MET A 1 20.75 -14.86 -11.72
N THR A 2 20.42 -15.84 -10.90
CA THR A 2 19.14 -15.87 -10.17
C THR A 2 19.17 -14.86 -9.04
N LEU A 3 18.02 -14.47 -8.49
CA LEU A 3 17.97 -13.60 -7.30
C LEU A 3 18.66 -14.24 -6.10
N GLU A 4 18.56 -15.57 -5.97
CA GLU A 4 19.23 -16.33 -4.91
C GLU A 4 20.75 -16.23 -5.01
N GLU A 5 21.30 -16.16 -6.23
CA GLU A 5 22.74 -15.94 -6.44
C GLU A 5 23.15 -14.49 -6.13
N ILE A 6 22.32 -13.50 -6.47
CA ILE A 6 22.61 -12.07 -6.21
C ILE A 6 22.64 -11.78 -4.70
N ASP A 7 21.68 -12.36 -3.99
CA ASP A 7 21.45 -12.14 -2.56
C ASP A 7 22.16 -13.17 -1.67
N GLN A 8 23.10 -13.94 -2.23
CA GLN A 8 23.90 -14.90 -1.47
C GLN A 8 24.65 -14.20 -0.33
N ILE A 9 24.48 -14.76 0.88
CA ILE A 9 25.13 -14.27 2.10
C ILE A 9 26.47 -14.94 2.33
N GLN A 10 27.44 -14.18 2.84
CA GLN A 10 28.74 -14.67 3.29
C GLN A 10 28.70 -15.09 4.78
N GLY A 11 29.83 -15.55 5.33
CA GLY A 11 29.90 -16.04 6.72
C GLY A 11 29.51 -15.01 7.79
N ASN A 12 29.62 -13.71 7.49
CA ASN A 12 29.16 -12.61 8.35
C ASN A 12 27.72 -12.16 8.05
N GLY A 13 26.98 -12.88 7.20
CA GLY A 13 25.64 -12.53 6.74
C GLY A 13 25.58 -11.42 5.69
N SER A 14 26.72 -10.83 5.28
CA SER A 14 26.75 -9.77 4.29
C SER A 14 26.55 -10.32 2.88
N THR A 15 25.83 -9.56 2.06
CA THR A 15 25.65 -9.80 0.63
C THR A 15 26.64 -8.99 -0.21
N SER A 16 26.68 -9.25 -1.52
CA SER A 16 27.43 -8.42 -2.47
C SER A 16 27.06 -6.93 -2.38
N LEU A 17 25.79 -6.61 -2.12
CA LEU A 17 25.29 -5.25 -1.97
C LEU A 17 25.83 -4.56 -0.71
N HIS A 18 25.99 -5.29 0.41
CA HIS A 18 26.62 -4.76 1.63
C HIS A 18 28.06 -4.33 1.33
N ALA A 19 28.85 -5.21 0.72
CA ALA A 19 30.25 -4.92 0.38
C ALA A 19 30.36 -3.70 -0.57
N ALA A 20 29.53 -3.64 -1.61
CA ALA A 20 29.51 -2.51 -2.52
C ALA A 20 29.19 -1.17 -1.82
N CYS A 21 28.30 -1.18 -0.84
CA CYS A 21 27.96 0.00 -0.05
C CYS A 21 29.09 0.39 0.92
N TYR A 22 29.67 -0.58 1.63
CA TYR A 22 30.78 -0.40 2.57
C TYR A 22 32.02 0.21 1.88
N TYR A 23 32.43 -0.35 0.74
CA TYR A 23 33.57 0.17 -0.02
C TYR A 23 33.22 1.39 -0.89
N GLY A 24 31.96 1.83 -0.89
CA GLY A 24 31.52 3.03 -1.59
C GLY A 24 31.58 2.92 -3.13
N HIS A 25 31.32 1.72 -3.68
CA HIS A 25 31.33 1.42 -5.11
C HIS A 25 29.98 1.73 -5.77
N THR A 26 29.71 3.03 -5.98
CA THR A 26 28.43 3.56 -6.48
C THR A 26 27.92 2.85 -7.74
N GLU A 27 28.78 2.58 -8.73
CA GLU A 27 28.36 1.91 -9.98
C GLU A 27 28.01 0.43 -9.76
N ILE A 28 28.70 -0.25 -8.84
CA ILE A 28 28.36 -1.63 -8.46
C ILE A 28 27.03 -1.65 -7.70
N VAL A 29 26.79 -0.69 -6.81
CA VAL A 29 25.49 -0.55 -6.13
C VAL A 29 24.36 -0.36 -7.14
N LYS A 30 24.50 0.56 -8.10
CA LYS A 30 23.51 0.75 -9.17
C LYS A 30 23.24 -0.54 -9.93
N LEU A 31 24.29 -1.25 -10.34
CA LEU A 31 24.18 -2.50 -11.07
C LEU A 31 23.44 -3.58 -10.26
N LEU A 32 23.81 -3.79 -8.99
CA LEU A 32 23.18 -4.78 -8.11
C LEU A 32 21.71 -4.46 -7.85
N LEU A 33 21.37 -3.20 -7.55
CA LEU A 33 19.99 -2.76 -7.36
C LEU A 33 19.16 -2.93 -8.63
N ALA A 34 19.73 -2.61 -9.81
CA ALA A 34 19.08 -2.80 -11.10
C ALA A 34 18.87 -4.29 -11.44
N LYS A 35 19.76 -5.16 -10.98
CA LYS A 35 19.61 -6.62 -11.08
C LYS A 35 18.68 -7.20 -10.01
N GLY A 36 18.18 -6.38 -9.09
CA GLY A 36 17.18 -6.80 -8.13
C GLY A 36 17.75 -7.32 -6.81
N ALA A 37 18.97 -6.94 -6.43
CA ALA A 37 19.49 -7.21 -5.09
C ALA A 37 18.52 -6.72 -4.00
N SER A 38 18.39 -7.50 -2.92
CA SER A 38 17.53 -7.15 -1.79
C SER A 38 18.16 -6.04 -0.95
N ARG A 39 17.33 -5.04 -0.66
CA ARG A 39 17.66 -3.90 0.20
C ARG A 39 17.45 -4.20 1.68
N SER A 40 16.75 -5.31 2.00
CA SER A 40 16.24 -5.59 3.34
C SER A 40 16.92 -6.76 4.06
N ILE A 41 17.91 -7.42 3.44
CA ILE A 41 18.72 -8.45 4.11
C ILE A 41 19.60 -7.79 5.15
N GLN A 42 19.57 -8.32 6.37
CA GLN A 42 20.45 -7.90 7.46
C GLN A 42 21.65 -8.83 7.56
N ASN A 43 22.83 -8.25 7.75
CA ASN A 43 24.02 -9.02 8.13
C ASN A 43 23.97 -9.41 9.62
N THR A 44 25.00 -10.11 10.09
CA THR A 44 25.10 -10.56 11.50
C THR A 44 25.15 -9.41 12.51
N HIS A 45 25.48 -8.19 12.08
CA HIS A 45 25.44 -6.97 12.89
C HIS A 45 24.06 -6.27 12.88
N LYS A 46 23.05 -6.87 12.22
CA LYS A 46 21.72 -6.31 11.99
C LYS A 46 21.71 -5.07 11.09
N CYS A 47 22.81 -4.81 10.37
CA CYS A 47 22.92 -3.72 9.41
C CYS A 47 22.34 -4.15 8.06
N LEU A 48 21.62 -3.22 7.42
CA LEU A 48 21.20 -3.32 6.03
C LEU A 48 22.32 -2.83 5.11
N PRO A 49 22.30 -3.15 3.80
CA PRO A 49 23.29 -2.60 2.86
C PRO A 49 23.35 -1.07 2.88
N TYR A 50 22.23 -0.40 3.11
CA TYR A 50 22.17 1.06 3.28
C TYR A 50 23.02 1.55 4.46
N ASP A 51 23.00 0.83 5.58
CA ASP A 51 23.66 1.23 6.84
C ASP A 51 25.19 1.15 6.72
N GLU A 52 25.69 0.34 5.79
CA GLU A 52 27.11 0.16 5.51
C GLU A 52 27.75 1.36 4.82
N THR A 53 26.97 2.34 4.34
CA THR A 53 27.51 3.51 3.65
C THR A 53 27.26 4.81 4.40
N GLN A 54 28.23 5.73 4.35
CA GLN A 54 28.05 7.13 4.76
C GLN A 54 27.94 8.09 3.58
N LYS A 55 28.06 7.60 2.34
CA LYS A 55 27.99 8.44 1.14
C LYS A 55 26.56 8.76 0.76
N ASP A 56 26.21 10.04 0.75
CA ASP A 56 24.87 10.50 0.36
C ASP A 56 24.47 10.08 -1.06
N GLU A 57 25.43 10.02 -1.99
CA GLU A 57 25.20 9.53 -3.36
C GLU A 57 24.67 8.10 -3.39
N ILE A 58 25.20 7.20 -2.55
CA ILE A 58 24.77 5.81 -2.46
C ILE A 58 23.45 5.73 -1.68
N LYS A 59 23.31 6.47 -0.57
CA LYS A 59 22.07 6.52 0.22
C LYS A 59 20.86 6.91 -0.64
N LYS A 60 21.03 7.84 -1.58
CA LYS A 60 19.97 8.24 -2.53
C LYS A 60 19.50 7.09 -3.44
N LEU A 61 20.34 6.11 -3.75
CA LEU A 61 19.98 4.96 -4.58
C LEU A 61 19.02 3.97 -3.89
N PHE A 62 18.94 4.02 -2.56
CA PHE A 62 18.01 3.21 -1.78
C PHE A 62 16.63 3.88 -1.62
N LEU A 63 16.51 5.15 -2.00
CA LEU A 63 15.23 5.82 -2.07
C LEU A 63 14.48 5.36 -3.33
N ARG A 64 13.15 5.22 -3.22
CA ARG A 64 12.31 4.93 -4.36
C ARG A 64 12.35 6.08 -5.36
N GLN A 65 12.44 5.79 -6.66
CA GLN A 65 12.50 6.83 -7.68
C GLN A 65 11.13 7.48 -7.89
N SER A 66 10.05 6.71 -7.77
CA SER A 66 8.67 7.21 -7.87
C SER A 66 8.08 7.59 -6.50
N GLY A 67 7.70 8.85 -6.33
CA GLY A 67 7.00 9.37 -5.15
C GLY A 67 5.49 9.10 -5.12
N THR A 68 4.91 8.49 -6.16
CA THR A 68 3.44 8.34 -6.29
C THR A 68 2.83 7.29 -5.36
N ARG A 69 3.67 6.46 -4.72
CA ARG A 69 3.22 5.40 -3.79
C ARG A 69 2.45 5.97 -2.59
N PHE A 70 2.99 7.02 -1.96
CA PHE A 70 2.39 7.72 -0.81
C PHE A 70 1.69 9.02 -1.21
N SER A 71 1.58 9.28 -2.52
CA SER A 71 0.88 10.43 -3.05
C SER A 71 0.22 10.08 -4.37
N ASN A 72 -1.07 9.76 -4.35
CA ASN A 72 -1.82 9.61 -5.59
C ASN A 72 -2.20 10.98 -6.12
N ASP A 73 -1.71 11.28 -7.32
CA ASP A 73 -1.96 12.56 -7.96
C ASP A 73 -3.24 12.54 -8.83
N GLY A 74 -3.94 11.40 -8.90
CA GLY A 74 -5.18 11.21 -9.65
C GLY A 74 -5.01 11.19 -11.18
N SER A 75 -3.78 11.16 -11.71
CA SER A 75 -3.54 11.01 -13.16
C SER A 75 -3.79 9.58 -13.65
N ASN A 76 -3.50 8.58 -12.81
CA ASN A 76 -3.67 7.17 -13.17
C ASN A 76 -5.06 6.64 -12.84
N TYR A 77 -5.54 6.92 -11.63
CA TYR A 77 -6.86 6.54 -11.13
C TYR A 77 -7.20 7.35 -9.88
N ILE A 78 -8.49 7.50 -9.58
CA ILE A 78 -8.97 8.07 -8.32
C ILE A 78 -9.08 6.91 -7.31
N ASP A 79 -8.42 6.99 -6.16
CA ASP A 79 -8.34 5.91 -5.16
C ASP A 79 -9.33 6.07 -3.99
N TRP A 80 -10.20 7.07 -4.03
CA TRP A 80 -11.27 7.31 -3.04
C TRP A 80 -12.65 7.43 -3.70
N MET A 81 -13.70 7.37 -2.89
CA MET A 81 -15.08 7.70 -3.26
C MET A 81 -15.85 8.24 -2.04
N LYS A 82 -16.93 8.98 -2.29
CA LYS A 82 -17.91 9.31 -1.25
C LYS A 82 -18.48 8.02 -0.65
N TYR A 83 -18.72 8.02 0.66
CA TYR A 83 -19.38 6.89 1.31
C TYR A 83 -20.91 7.01 1.13
N ASP A 84 -21.45 6.27 0.16
CA ASP A 84 -22.87 6.10 -0.13
C ASP A 84 -23.26 4.60 -0.04
N ALA A 85 -24.49 4.24 -0.41
CA ALA A 85 -24.96 2.86 -0.38
C ALA A 85 -24.09 1.90 -1.23
N VAL A 86 -23.49 2.40 -2.33
CA VAL A 86 -22.58 1.59 -3.15
C VAL A 86 -21.26 1.36 -2.41
N ALA A 87 -20.71 2.39 -1.78
CA ALA A 87 -19.51 2.27 -0.96
C ALA A 87 -19.71 1.28 0.20
N GLU A 88 -20.86 1.37 0.88
CA GLU A 88 -21.22 0.48 1.98
C GLU A 88 -21.32 -0.99 1.52
N SER A 89 -22.01 -1.25 0.41
CA SER A 89 -22.08 -2.59 -0.18
C SER A 89 -20.69 -3.15 -0.51
N LEU A 90 -19.79 -2.33 -1.06
CA LEU A 90 -18.40 -2.74 -1.35
C LEU A 90 -17.61 -3.06 -0.07
N ALA A 91 -17.70 -2.21 0.95
CA ALA A 91 -17.06 -2.46 2.24
C ALA A 91 -17.57 -3.76 2.88
N ASN A 92 -18.89 -3.98 2.85
CA ASN A 92 -19.49 -5.22 3.33
C ASN A 92 -18.93 -6.42 2.57
N ASN A 93 -18.95 -6.42 1.24
CA ASN A 93 -18.56 -7.56 0.42
C ASN A 93 -17.07 -7.94 0.49
N TYR A 94 -16.16 -6.97 0.66
CA TYR A 94 -14.72 -7.22 0.52
C TYR A 94 -13.91 -7.03 1.78
N ARG A 95 -14.41 -6.27 2.76
CA ARG A 95 -13.72 -5.98 4.01
C ARG A 95 -14.35 -6.69 5.19
N PHE A 96 -15.68 -6.71 5.29
CA PHE A 96 -16.38 -7.31 6.44
C PHE A 96 -16.91 -8.72 6.19
N TYR A 97 -17.21 -9.08 4.95
CA TYR A 97 -17.77 -10.39 4.64
C TYR A 97 -16.71 -11.48 4.80
N HIS A 98 -16.81 -12.17 5.93
CA HIS A 98 -16.15 -13.43 6.17
C HIS A 98 -16.95 -14.51 5.45
N SER A 99 -16.44 -15.03 4.33
CA SER A 99 -16.87 -16.38 3.97
C SER A 99 -16.24 -17.32 4.99
N GLU A 100 -17.00 -17.70 6.03
CA GLU A 100 -16.61 -18.76 6.99
C GLU A 100 -16.16 -20.04 6.27
N PHE A 101 -16.58 -20.22 5.01
CA PHE A 101 -16.20 -21.31 4.12
C PHE A 101 -15.02 -21.01 3.17
N GLY A 102 -14.56 -19.77 3.02
CA GLY A 102 -13.66 -19.38 1.92
C GLY A 102 -12.18 -19.62 2.20
N TRP A 103 -11.71 -19.38 3.43
CA TRP A 103 -10.29 -19.58 3.74
C TRP A 103 -9.84 -21.03 3.65
N GLN A 104 -10.72 -21.96 4.04
CA GLN A 104 -10.40 -23.38 4.13
C GLN A 104 -10.79 -24.18 2.88
N SER A 105 -11.70 -23.69 2.03
CA SER A 105 -12.22 -24.50 0.91
C SER A 105 -11.33 -24.55 -0.32
N GLN A 106 -10.49 -23.52 -0.56
CA GLN A 106 -9.62 -23.48 -1.75
C GLN A 106 -8.14 -23.50 -1.41
N ASN A 107 -7.42 -24.41 -2.08
CA ASN A 107 -5.98 -24.59 -1.99
C ASN A 107 -5.23 -23.27 -2.28
N ILE A 108 -4.30 -22.88 -1.39
CA ILE A 108 -3.44 -21.70 -1.55
C ILE A 108 -2.77 -21.62 -2.92
N ASN A 109 -2.39 -22.74 -3.51
CA ASN A 109 -1.78 -22.80 -4.84
C ASN A 109 -2.73 -22.36 -5.94
N HIS A 110 -4.02 -22.64 -5.80
CA HIS A 110 -5.05 -22.17 -6.72
C HIS A 110 -5.16 -20.64 -6.65
N ARG A 111 -5.21 -20.07 -5.45
CA ARG A 111 -5.25 -18.61 -5.26
C ARG A 111 -4.02 -17.91 -5.81
N LEU A 112 -2.83 -18.42 -5.47
CA LEU A 112 -1.56 -17.90 -5.97
C LEU A 112 -1.45 -18.02 -7.49
N LYS A 113 -2.07 -19.02 -8.14
CA LYS A 113 -2.12 -19.13 -9.60
C LYS A 113 -2.85 -17.95 -10.23
N TYR A 114 -3.99 -17.53 -9.70
CA TYR A 114 -4.72 -16.37 -10.23
C TYR A 114 -3.93 -15.07 -10.03
N ILE A 115 -3.37 -14.87 -8.83
CA ILE A 115 -2.47 -13.76 -8.54
C ILE A 115 -1.32 -13.74 -9.56
N LYS A 116 -0.64 -14.88 -9.78
CA LYS A 116 0.44 -15.00 -10.78
C LYS A 116 -0.02 -14.70 -12.20
N ASN A 117 -1.20 -15.17 -12.62
CA ASN A 117 -1.70 -14.97 -13.97
C ASN A 117 -1.94 -13.49 -14.26
N GLU A 118 -2.55 -12.76 -13.32
CA GLU A 118 -2.74 -11.31 -13.42
C GLU A 118 -1.41 -10.54 -13.42
N ILE A 119 -0.36 -11.15 -12.86
CA ILE A 119 1.00 -10.60 -12.74
C ILE A 119 1.92 -11.01 -13.90
N SER A 120 1.57 -12.04 -14.67
CA SER A 120 2.38 -12.57 -15.78
C SER A 120 2.66 -11.53 -16.88
N GLN A 121 1.82 -10.49 -16.97
CA GLN A 121 1.98 -9.33 -17.85
C GLN A 121 2.98 -8.29 -17.33
N THR A 122 3.50 -8.44 -16.11
CA THR A 122 4.50 -7.57 -15.50
C THR A 122 5.84 -8.32 -15.41
N GLU A 123 6.79 -7.95 -16.26
CA GLU A 123 8.07 -8.64 -16.49
C GLU A 123 9.09 -8.45 -15.35
N ASN A 124 8.76 -8.80 -14.09
CA ASN A 124 9.72 -8.71 -12.99
C ASN A 124 9.89 -10.05 -12.26
N ASP A 125 11.08 -10.65 -12.43
CA ASP A 125 11.46 -11.93 -11.82
C ASP A 125 11.31 -11.93 -10.30
N ARG A 126 11.52 -10.80 -9.61
CA ARG A 126 11.39 -10.71 -8.14
C ARG A 126 9.98 -10.95 -7.65
N ILE A 127 9.00 -10.38 -8.34
CA ILE A 127 7.59 -10.49 -7.95
C ILE A 127 7.16 -11.95 -8.06
N LYS A 128 7.51 -12.61 -9.18
CA LYS A 128 7.24 -14.04 -9.38
C LYS A 128 7.87 -14.88 -8.27
N THR A 129 9.13 -14.60 -7.91
CA THR A 129 9.83 -15.28 -6.81
C THR A 129 9.11 -15.11 -5.49
N PHE A 130 8.76 -13.89 -5.09
CA PHE A 130 8.05 -13.64 -3.84
C PHE A 130 6.69 -14.34 -3.80
N ILE A 131 5.91 -14.30 -4.89
CA ILE A 131 4.61 -15.00 -4.94
C ILE A 131 4.77 -16.52 -4.89
N ASN A 132 5.83 -17.07 -5.49
CA ASN A 132 6.15 -18.49 -5.35
C ASN A 132 6.49 -18.86 -3.90
N GLN A 133 7.18 -17.96 -3.18
CA GLN A 133 7.57 -18.16 -1.78
C GLN A 133 6.40 -17.92 -0.79
N THR A 134 5.30 -17.28 -1.21
CA THR A 134 4.10 -17.04 -0.38
C THR A 134 3.53 -18.31 0.26
N GLN A 135 3.64 -19.46 -0.40
CA GLN A 135 3.18 -20.75 0.15
C GLN A 135 3.94 -21.13 1.43
N LYS A 136 5.25 -20.84 1.49
CA LYS A 136 6.10 -21.14 2.65
C LYS A 136 6.04 -20.03 3.69
N ASP A 137 6.01 -18.79 3.23
CA ASP A 137 5.92 -17.61 4.08
C ASP A 137 5.04 -16.55 3.42
N SER A 138 3.86 -16.34 4.01
CA SER A 138 2.84 -15.43 3.50
C SER A 138 3.28 -13.97 3.43
N HIS A 139 4.27 -13.56 4.22
CA HIS A 139 4.82 -12.19 4.19
C HIS A 139 5.40 -11.83 2.82
N ASN A 140 5.83 -12.82 2.03
CA ASN A 140 6.31 -12.59 0.68
C ASN A 140 5.26 -11.97 -0.24
N LEU A 141 3.96 -12.18 0.01
CA LEU A 141 2.91 -11.51 -0.76
C LEU A 141 2.89 -10.00 -0.51
N LEU A 142 3.05 -9.59 0.76
CA LEU A 142 3.19 -8.17 1.13
C LEU A 142 4.52 -7.62 0.61
N LYS A 143 5.60 -8.41 0.69
CA LYS A 143 6.91 -8.03 0.12
C LYS A 143 6.81 -7.75 -1.39
N ALA A 144 6.11 -8.60 -2.14
CA ALA A 144 5.84 -8.40 -3.57
C ALA A 144 5.13 -7.06 -3.84
N TYR A 145 4.20 -6.64 -2.97
CA TYR A 145 3.54 -5.34 -3.07
C TYR A 145 4.48 -4.14 -2.83
N THR A 146 5.56 -4.32 -2.07
CA THR A 146 6.52 -3.23 -1.74
C THR A 146 7.56 -2.98 -2.83
N VAL A 147 7.83 -3.96 -3.69
CA VAL A 147 8.82 -3.85 -4.77
C VAL A 147 8.40 -2.77 -5.77
N GLU A 148 9.36 -1.93 -6.18
CA GLU A 148 9.17 -0.96 -7.25
C GLU A 148 8.88 -1.68 -8.57
N SER A 149 7.59 -1.77 -8.88
CA SER A 149 7.08 -2.56 -10.00
C SER A 149 5.69 -2.10 -10.42
N ASN A 150 5.26 -2.53 -11.62
CA ASN A 150 3.91 -2.28 -12.11
C ASN A 150 2.83 -3.07 -11.35
N PHE A 151 3.19 -4.02 -10.48
CA PHE A 151 2.24 -4.87 -9.79
C PHE A 151 1.29 -4.06 -8.91
N TYR A 152 1.81 -3.28 -7.95
CA TYR A 152 0.96 -2.48 -7.05
C TYR A 152 0.17 -1.41 -7.83
N ILE A 153 0.76 -0.86 -8.90
CA ILE A 153 0.10 0.14 -9.76
C ILE A 153 -1.11 -0.49 -10.46
N LYS A 154 -0.94 -1.65 -11.08
CA LYS A 154 -2.01 -2.39 -11.76
C LYS A 154 -3.08 -2.83 -10.75
N LEU A 155 -2.69 -3.48 -9.65
CA LEU A 155 -3.60 -3.93 -8.59
C LEU A 155 -4.51 -2.79 -8.10
N ASN A 156 -3.92 -1.64 -7.78
CA ASN A 156 -4.69 -0.49 -7.30
C ASN A 156 -5.51 0.16 -8.42
N LYS A 157 -5.01 0.20 -9.67
CA LYS A 157 -5.78 0.72 -10.81
C LYS A 157 -7.02 -0.12 -11.10
N ASP A 158 -6.88 -1.44 -11.08
CA ASP A 158 -7.98 -2.37 -11.33
C ASP A 158 -9.04 -2.28 -10.22
N LEU A 159 -8.60 -2.16 -8.95
CA LEU A 159 -9.48 -1.87 -7.81
C LEU A 159 -10.24 -0.53 -7.96
N ALA A 160 -9.55 0.51 -8.46
CA ALA A 160 -10.11 1.85 -8.54
C ALA A 160 -11.13 2.06 -9.67
N THR A 161 -11.04 1.29 -10.77
CA THR A 161 -11.67 1.61 -12.06
C THR A 161 -12.99 0.88 -12.33
N ARG A 162 -13.65 0.32 -11.31
CA ARG A 162 -15.00 -0.31 -11.35
C ARG A 162 -15.16 -1.52 -12.30
N HIS A 163 -14.21 -1.83 -13.17
CA HIS A 163 -14.17 -3.08 -13.96
C HIS A 163 -13.85 -4.32 -13.10
N PHE A 164 -13.86 -4.15 -11.78
CA PHE A 164 -13.83 -5.19 -10.79
C PHE A 164 -15.14 -6.00 -10.83
N ASN A 165 -15.25 -6.90 -11.80
CA ASN A 165 -16.26 -7.95 -11.80
C ASN A 165 -15.80 -9.07 -10.85
N GLN A 166 -16.68 -9.46 -9.92
CA GLN A 166 -16.47 -10.57 -8.98
C GLN A 166 -16.17 -11.90 -9.68
N ASP A 167 -16.63 -12.05 -10.92
CA ASP A 167 -16.53 -13.29 -11.70
C ASP A 167 -15.25 -13.41 -12.53
N THR A 168 -14.41 -12.36 -12.59
CA THR A 168 -13.22 -12.36 -13.47
C THR A 168 -11.92 -11.93 -12.78
N ASN A 169 -11.96 -11.21 -11.65
CA ASN A 169 -10.78 -10.67 -10.97
C ASN A 169 -10.38 -11.47 -9.72
N PHE A 170 -10.28 -12.79 -9.88
CA PHE A 170 -10.02 -13.71 -8.78
C PHE A 170 -8.68 -13.41 -8.07
N GLY A 171 -7.63 -13.00 -8.79
CA GLY A 171 -6.32 -12.75 -8.20
C GLY A 171 -6.35 -11.59 -7.20
N ILE A 172 -6.91 -10.46 -7.61
CA ILE A 172 -7.15 -9.31 -6.74
C ILE A 172 -8.04 -9.69 -5.55
N LYS A 173 -9.15 -10.40 -5.75
CA LYS A 173 -10.02 -10.86 -4.65
C LYS A 173 -9.25 -11.68 -3.63
N TYR A 174 -8.43 -12.62 -4.10
CA TYR A 174 -7.58 -13.40 -3.21
C TYR A 174 -6.53 -12.55 -2.51
N PHE A 175 -5.99 -11.50 -3.13
CA PHE A 175 -5.07 -10.59 -2.46
C PHE A 175 -5.75 -9.85 -1.29
N ILE A 176 -6.98 -9.33 -1.50
CA ILE A 176 -7.77 -8.69 -0.44
C ILE A 176 -8.05 -9.65 0.71
N ASP A 177 -8.49 -10.86 0.37
CA ASP A 177 -8.75 -11.92 1.33
C ASP A 177 -7.48 -12.29 2.12
N PHE A 178 -6.33 -12.41 1.45
CA PHE A 178 -5.03 -12.61 2.10
C PHE A 178 -4.72 -11.49 3.09
N PHE A 179 -4.91 -10.24 2.69
CA PHE A 179 -4.63 -9.09 3.54
C PHE A 179 -5.46 -9.10 4.83
N TYR A 180 -6.79 -9.24 4.72
CA TYR A 180 -7.67 -9.11 5.88
C TYR A 180 -7.69 -10.35 6.78
N ASN A 181 -7.56 -11.54 6.20
CA ASN A 181 -7.90 -12.78 6.91
C ASN A 181 -6.71 -13.73 7.13
N ASN A 182 -5.52 -13.47 6.57
CA ASN A 182 -4.37 -14.35 6.80
C ASN A 182 -3.91 -14.26 8.26
N PRO A 183 -3.89 -15.37 9.02
CA PRO A 183 -3.49 -15.35 10.43
C PRO A 183 -2.04 -14.90 10.65
N SER A 184 -1.16 -15.14 9.68
CA SER A 184 0.25 -14.73 9.78
C SER A 184 0.46 -13.22 9.79
N PHE A 185 -0.56 -12.42 9.42
CA PHE A 185 -0.49 -10.96 9.45
C PHE A 185 -1.05 -10.35 10.73
N GLU A 186 -1.48 -11.17 11.70
CA GLU A 186 -2.05 -10.68 12.97
C GLU A 186 -1.06 -9.82 13.75
N ASN A 187 0.20 -10.25 13.79
CA ASN A 187 1.30 -9.53 14.44
C ASN A 187 1.72 -8.24 13.71
N LEU A 188 1.19 -8.00 12.50
CA LEU A 188 1.44 -6.78 11.74
C LEU A 188 0.35 -5.73 11.96
N SER A 189 -0.75 -6.06 12.65
CA SER A 189 -1.86 -5.12 12.81
C SER A 189 -1.41 -3.83 13.49
N TYR A 190 -1.78 -2.71 12.89
CA TYR A 190 -1.42 -1.38 13.35
C TYR A 190 -2.67 -0.56 13.66
N GLN A 191 -2.66 0.07 14.84
CA GLN A 191 -3.62 1.08 15.26
C GLN A 191 -2.86 2.36 15.61
N GLY A 192 -3.44 3.50 15.26
CA GLY A 192 -2.83 4.81 15.44
C GLY A 192 -2.85 5.66 14.18
N LYS A 193 -2.08 6.74 14.21
CA LYS A 193 -2.05 7.74 13.13
C LYS A 193 -1.03 7.38 12.06
N VAL A 194 -1.41 7.58 10.81
CA VAL A 194 -0.56 7.46 9.62
C VAL A 194 -0.87 8.60 8.64
N TYR A 195 0.06 8.85 7.73
CA TYR A 195 0.04 10.03 6.86
C TYR A 195 0.18 9.63 5.39
N ARG A 196 -0.51 10.36 4.51
CA ARG A 196 -0.44 10.18 3.06
C ARG A 196 -0.78 11.47 2.33
N GLY A 197 -0.09 11.73 1.24
CA GLY A 197 -0.43 12.80 0.30
C GLY A 197 -1.53 12.39 -0.67
N MET A 198 -2.33 13.34 -1.10
CA MET A 198 -3.36 13.15 -2.12
C MET A 198 -3.45 14.41 -2.97
N CYS A 199 -3.60 14.29 -4.29
CA CYS A 199 -3.94 15.44 -5.13
C CYS A 199 -5.30 15.22 -5.79
N ILE A 200 -6.23 16.13 -5.56
CA ILE A 200 -7.58 16.08 -6.13
C ILE A 200 -7.92 17.40 -6.81
N THR A 201 -8.92 17.40 -7.69
CA THR A 201 -9.42 18.64 -8.28
C THR A 201 -10.16 19.48 -7.24
N HIS A 202 -10.31 20.78 -7.51
CA HIS A 202 -11.16 21.64 -6.67
C HIS A 202 -12.62 21.16 -6.64
N ASP A 203 -13.12 20.56 -7.73
CA ASP A 203 -14.48 20.02 -7.80
C ASP A 203 -14.64 18.75 -6.98
N ASP A 204 -13.67 17.85 -7.03
CA ASP A 204 -13.60 16.67 -6.17
C ASP A 204 -13.62 17.07 -4.69
N PHE A 205 -12.85 18.11 -4.33
CA PHE A 205 -12.76 18.59 -2.96
C PHE A 205 -14.09 19.12 -2.40
N LYS A 206 -15.04 19.56 -3.25
CA LYS A 206 -16.39 19.94 -2.81
C LYS A 206 -17.16 18.79 -2.16
N GLN A 207 -16.74 17.54 -2.39
CA GLN A 207 -17.32 16.37 -1.75
C GLN A 207 -16.79 16.13 -0.32
N PHE A 208 -15.80 16.90 0.12
CA PHE A 208 -15.19 16.78 1.44
C PHE A 208 -15.78 17.81 2.39
N ASN A 209 -16.46 17.33 3.42
CA ASN A 209 -17.00 18.15 4.49
C ASN A 209 -16.72 17.49 5.84
N VAL A 210 -16.52 18.31 6.88
CA VAL A 210 -16.42 17.80 8.26
C VAL A 210 -17.71 17.05 8.60
N GLY A 211 -17.57 15.88 9.23
CA GLY A 211 -18.64 14.93 9.50
C GLY A 211 -19.02 14.03 8.30
N GLY A 212 -18.58 14.38 7.09
CA GLY A 212 -18.76 13.56 5.89
C GLY A 212 -17.87 12.31 5.92
N LYS A 213 -18.30 11.26 5.24
CA LYS A 213 -17.56 9.99 5.13
C LYS A 213 -17.03 9.80 3.71
N ILE A 214 -15.78 9.35 3.61
CA ILE A 214 -15.16 8.88 2.37
C ILE A 214 -14.68 7.45 2.56
N MET A 215 -14.38 6.77 1.47
CA MET A 215 -13.79 5.44 1.50
C MET A 215 -12.70 5.31 0.46
N ASN A 216 -11.59 4.65 0.82
CA ASN A 216 -10.59 4.27 -0.17
C ASN A 216 -11.05 3.05 -0.96
N LYS A 217 -10.82 3.04 -2.27
CA LYS A 217 -11.14 1.92 -3.15
C LYS A 217 -10.01 0.90 -3.24
N THR A 218 -8.77 1.33 -2.97
CA THR A 218 -7.56 0.55 -3.24
C THR A 218 -6.76 0.31 -1.97
N PHE A 219 -5.76 -0.57 -2.02
CA PHE A 219 -4.73 -0.57 -0.99
C PHE A 219 -4.07 0.81 -0.93
N MET A 220 -3.86 1.31 0.28
CA MET A 220 -3.36 2.66 0.51
C MET A 220 -2.06 2.59 1.30
N SER A 221 -0.94 2.83 0.61
CA SER A 221 0.36 3.02 1.26
C SER A 221 0.36 4.32 2.05
N THR A 222 0.55 4.22 3.35
CA THR A 222 0.67 5.35 4.27
C THR A 222 1.98 5.22 5.04
N THR A 223 2.42 6.29 5.70
CA THR A 223 3.65 6.28 6.50
C THR A 223 3.37 6.69 7.93
N LYS A 224 4.14 6.16 8.88
CA LYS A 224 4.18 6.66 10.27
C LYS A 224 4.91 8.00 10.38
N ASP A 225 5.62 8.43 9.32
CA ASP A 225 6.43 9.64 9.30
C ASP A 225 5.71 10.81 8.61
N ARG A 226 5.14 11.72 9.40
CA ARG A 226 4.43 12.90 8.87
C ARG A 226 5.31 13.76 7.96
N LYS A 227 6.56 14.00 8.36
CA LYS A 227 7.47 14.88 7.60
C LYS A 227 7.79 14.26 6.24
N PHE A 228 7.95 12.94 6.19
CA PHE A 228 8.12 12.22 4.93
C PHE A 228 6.90 12.39 4.01
N ALA A 229 5.68 12.18 4.52
CA ALA A 229 4.45 12.36 3.74
C ALA A 229 4.28 13.81 3.23
N GLU A 230 4.57 14.78 4.08
CA GLU A 230 4.49 16.21 3.76
C GLU A 230 5.47 16.58 2.63
N GLN A 231 6.72 16.13 2.71
CA GLN A 231 7.72 16.36 1.66
C GLN A 231 7.30 15.77 0.31
N LEU A 232 6.68 14.58 0.29
CA LEU A 232 6.17 13.97 -0.93
C LEU A 232 4.96 14.73 -1.49
N THR A 233 4.08 15.20 -0.60
CA THR A 233 2.89 15.97 -0.97
C THR A 233 3.28 17.33 -1.59
N ILE A 234 4.20 18.06 -0.95
CA ILE A 234 4.66 19.38 -1.41
C ILE A 234 5.42 19.29 -2.73
N LYS A 235 6.23 18.25 -2.95
CA LYS A 235 6.92 18.03 -4.23
C LYS A 235 5.95 17.97 -5.42
N ASN A 236 4.70 17.56 -5.22
CA ASN A 236 3.69 17.51 -6.27
C ASN A 236 3.04 18.86 -6.58
N LEU A 237 3.17 19.87 -5.70
CA LEU A 237 2.63 21.23 -5.94
C LEU A 237 3.27 21.87 -7.18
N THR A 238 4.57 21.67 -7.41
CA THR A 238 5.32 22.36 -8.46
C THR A 238 5.09 21.84 -9.88
N TYR A 239 4.46 20.67 -10.05
CA TYR A 239 4.38 19.99 -11.35
C TYR A 239 3.11 20.30 -12.16
N ARG A 240 2.13 21.03 -11.62
CA ARG A 240 0.75 21.00 -12.15
C ARG A 240 0.06 22.36 -12.26
N GLU A 241 0.86 23.38 -12.58
CA GLU A 241 0.35 24.67 -13.00
C GLU A 241 -0.02 24.62 -14.49
N LEU A 242 -1.17 25.20 -14.84
CA LEU A 242 -1.55 25.45 -16.23
C LEU A 242 -0.54 26.40 -16.89
N GLN A 243 -0.56 26.44 -18.22
CA GLN A 243 0.21 27.40 -19.02
C GLN A 243 0.02 28.87 -18.59
N TYR A 244 -1.11 29.18 -17.93
CA TYR A 244 -1.45 30.51 -17.40
C TYR A 244 -1.18 30.69 -15.89
N GLY A 245 -0.53 29.72 -15.22
CA GLY A 245 -0.11 29.81 -13.82
C GLY A 245 -1.18 29.42 -12.78
N GLU A 246 -2.36 28.98 -13.20
CA GLU A 246 -3.38 28.48 -12.28
C GLU A 246 -3.19 26.99 -11.95
N ASN A 247 -3.37 26.64 -10.68
CA ASN A 247 -3.25 25.26 -10.23
C ASN A 247 -4.57 24.50 -10.49
N VAL A 248 -4.48 23.33 -11.13
CA VAL A 248 -5.65 22.51 -11.47
C VAL A 248 -6.11 21.63 -10.29
N LYS A 249 -5.20 21.35 -9.35
CA LYS A 249 -5.41 20.40 -8.26
C LYS A 249 -4.94 20.95 -6.92
N LEU A 250 -5.68 20.60 -5.87
CA LEU A 250 -5.31 20.80 -4.47
C LEU A 250 -4.41 19.66 -4.02
N CYS A 251 -3.30 19.98 -3.36
CA CYS A 251 -2.53 19.00 -2.60
C CYS A 251 -3.10 18.89 -1.19
N ILE A 252 -3.30 17.66 -0.75
CA ILE A 252 -3.92 17.34 0.52
C ILE A 252 -2.98 16.44 1.29
N LEU A 253 -2.61 16.85 2.50
CA LEU A 253 -1.97 15.95 3.46
C LEU A 253 -3.07 15.36 4.35
N CYS A 254 -3.29 14.06 4.21
CA CYS A 254 -4.26 13.32 5.01
C CYS A 254 -3.58 12.70 6.23
N THR A 255 -4.16 12.90 7.41
CA THR A 255 -3.90 12.11 8.61
C THR A 255 -5.01 11.08 8.76
N TYR A 256 -4.71 9.80 8.70
CA TYR A 256 -5.67 8.72 8.98
C TYR A 256 -5.42 8.15 10.37
N GLU A 257 -6.44 8.14 11.22
CA GLU A 257 -6.44 7.45 12.51
C GLU A 257 -7.12 6.07 12.34
N ILE A 258 -6.32 5.01 12.44
CA ILE A 258 -6.77 3.62 12.34
C ILE A 258 -7.08 3.13 13.75
N ILE A 259 -8.29 2.60 13.95
CA ILE A 259 -8.80 2.15 15.26
C ILE A 259 -9.16 0.67 15.28
N ASN A 260 -9.51 0.07 14.14
CA ASN A 260 -9.89 -1.33 14.09
C ASN A 260 -8.67 -2.23 13.85
N ASN A 261 -8.68 -3.39 14.50
CA ASN A 261 -7.70 -4.45 14.24
C ASN A 261 -7.80 -4.88 12.76
N ARG A 262 -6.66 -5.17 12.12
CA ARG A 262 -6.56 -5.67 10.73
C ARG A 262 -6.95 -4.69 9.61
N THR A 263 -7.21 -3.42 9.91
CA THR A 263 -7.35 -2.39 8.88
C THR A 263 -6.01 -1.96 8.30
N GLY A 264 -5.05 -1.66 9.17
CA GLY A 264 -3.70 -1.28 8.79
C GLY A 264 -2.72 -2.39 9.15
N LEU A 265 -1.79 -2.70 8.26
CA LEU A 265 -0.65 -3.58 8.54
C LEU A 265 0.64 -2.75 8.54
N ASP A 266 1.40 -2.78 9.62
CA ASP A 266 2.76 -2.26 9.68
C ASP A 266 3.69 -3.18 8.89
N ILE A 267 4.01 -2.76 7.68
CA ILE A 267 4.83 -3.54 6.75
C ILE A 267 6.25 -2.97 6.63
N GLN A 268 6.66 -2.10 7.56
CA GLN A 268 7.98 -1.50 7.58
C GLN A 268 9.09 -2.55 7.48
N GLU A 269 9.01 -3.60 8.30
CA GLU A 269 10.06 -4.63 8.37
C GLU A 269 10.04 -5.62 7.20
N ILE A 270 8.91 -5.72 6.51
CA ILE A 270 8.72 -6.56 5.32
C ILE A 270 9.21 -5.84 4.06
N SER A 271 9.05 -4.52 4.03
CA SER A 271 9.33 -3.68 2.87
C SER A 271 10.80 -3.71 2.47
N GLU A 272 11.05 -3.66 1.16
CA GLU A 272 12.38 -3.38 0.60
C GLU A 272 12.82 -1.92 0.83
N TYR A 273 11.93 -1.07 1.35
CA TYR A 273 12.17 0.35 1.61
C TYR A 273 11.81 0.70 3.06
N LYS A 274 12.49 0.09 4.04
CA LYS A 274 12.18 0.21 5.47
C LYS A 274 12.07 1.67 5.98
N TYR A 275 12.85 2.59 5.41
CA TYR A 275 12.83 4.01 5.78
C TYR A 275 11.52 4.73 5.48
N GLU A 276 10.68 4.18 4.59
CA GLU A 276 9.35 4.72 4.29
C GLU A 276 8.39 4.54 5.49
N LYS A 277 8.73 3.70 6.48
CA LYS A 277 7.91 3.37 7.67
C LYS A 277 6.47 3.05 7.28
N GLU A 278 6.33 2.24 6.24
CA GLU A 278 5.07 2.00 5.54
C GLU A 278 4.08 1.23 6.41
N VAL A 279 2.86 1.78 6.51
CA VAL A 279 1.67 1.08 6.99
C VAL A 279 0.72 0.99 5.80
N LEU A 280 0.29 -0.22 5.47
CA LEU A 280 -0.63 -0.48 4.38
C LEU A 280 -2.05 -0.56 4.90
N ILE A 281 -2.94 0.33 4.45
CA ILE A 281 -4.37 0.27 4.74
C ILE A 281 -5.06 -0.57 3.66
N GLY A 282 -5.91 -1.51 4.07
CA GLY A 282 -6.70 -2.33 3.16
C GLY A 282 -7.74 -1.54 2.35
N PRO A 283 -8.16 -2.04 1.18
CA PRO A 283 -9.17 -1.39 0.34
C PRO A 283 -10.54 -1.41 1.00
N PHE A 284 -11.42 -0.52 0.53
CA PHE A 284 -12.80 -0.39 0.99
C PHE A 284 -12.92 -0.05 2.48
N THR A 285 -12.00 0.76 2.99
CA THR A 285 -12.00 1.23 4.37
C THR A 285 -12.70 2.60 4.48
N PRO A 286 -13.83 2.69 5.20
CA PRO A 286 -14.51 3.96 5.42
C PRO A 286 -13.83 4.80 6.50
N PHE A 287 -13.77 6.10 6.24
CA PHE A 287 -13.25 7.11 7.16
C PHE A 287 -14.20 8.31 7.25
N ILE A 288 -14.42 8.82 8.46
CA ILE A 288 -15.09 10.09 8.70
C ILE A 288 -14.07 11.23 8.69
N ILE A 289 -14.40 12.31 8.00
CA ILE A 289 -13.61 13.55 8.01
C ILE A 289 -13.89 14.29 9.31
N THR A 290 -12.88 14.39 10.15
CA THR A 290 -12.99 15.03 11.47
C THR A 290 -12.56 16.48 11.44
N THR A 291 -11.63 16.85 10.57
CA THR A 291 -11.16 18.23 10.44
C THR A 291 -10.65 18.51 9.03
N ILE A 292 -10.88 19.72 8.54
CA ILE A 292 -10.31 20.26 7.30
C ILE A 292 -9.65 21.60 7.65
N ARG A 293 -8.37 21.77 7.29
CA ARG A 293 -7.59 23.00 7.51
C ARG A 293 -7.01 23.49 6.20
N GLN A 294 -7.37 24.71 5.79
CA GLN A 294 -6.71 25.38 4.66
C GLN A 294 -5.37 25.97 5.13
N ILE A 295 -4.26 25.44 4.63
CA ILE A 295 -2.90 25.87 5.04
C ILE A 295 -2.34 26.94 4.09
N ALA A 296 -2.50 26.73 2.79
CA ALA A 296 -2.16 27.68 1.73
C ALA A 296 -3.13 27.53 0.56
N ARG A 297 -3.11 28.44 -0.44
CA ARG A 297 -4.08 28.44 -1.55
C ARG A 297 -4.38 27.05 -2.15
N ASN A 298 -3.34 26.24 -2.37
CA ASN A 298 -3.46 24.90 -2.97
C ASN A 298 -3.03 23.76 -2.02
N TYR A 299 -2.98 24.03 -0.72
CA TYR A 299 -2.55 23.06 0.28
C TYR A 299 -3.55 22.99 1.44
N VAL A 300 -4.11 21.80 1.64
CA VAL A 300 -5.10 21.49 2.66
C VAL A 300 -4.60 20.35 3.51
N GLU A 301 -4.89 20.38 4.80
CA GLU A 301 -4.75 19.23 5.68
C GLU A 301 -6.12 18.68 6.05
N ILE A 302 -6.25 17.36 6.04
CA ILE A 302 -7.48 16.67 6.42
C ILE A 302 -7.16 15.61 7.47
N ASP A 303 -7.88 15.64 8.58
CA ASP A 303 -7.83 14.57 9.56
C ASP A 303 -9.04 13.66 9.40
N LEU A 304 -8.76 12.37 9.29
CA LEU A 304 -9.72 11.31 9.05
C LEU A 304 -9.63 10.29 10.17
N ARG A 305 -10.77 9.84 10.68
CA ARG A 305 -10.85 8.75 11.64
C ARG A 305 -11.58 7.58 11.00
N GLU A 306 -11.03 6.39 11.16
CA GLU A 306 -11.66 5.18 10.67
C GLU A 306 -13.05 5.00 11.29
N CYS A 307 -14.04 4.62 10.49
CA CYS A 307 -15.35 4.29 11.03
C CYS A 307 -15.28 2.98 11.84
N GLU A 308 -16.00 2.92 12.95
CA GLU A 308 -16.15 1.69 13.73
C GLU A 308 -16.79 0.58 12.87
N LYS A 309 -16.51 -0.68 13.21
CA LYS A 309 -17.18 -1.82 12.57
C LYS A 309 -18.69 -1.62 12.72
N ILE A 310 -19.39 -1.55 11.58
CA ILE A 310 -20.83 -1.67 11.58
C ILE A 310 -21.11 -3.12 11.96
N ASN A 311 -21.46 -3.37 13.21
CA ASN A 311 -21.90 -4.69 13.66
C ASN A 311 -23.24 -4.96 12.99
N PHE A 312 -23.26 -5.78 11.94
CA PHE A 312 -24.48 -6.37 11.42
C PHE A 312 -24.90 -7.55 12.31
N GLN A 313 -25.24 -7.26 13.56
CA GLN A 313 -26.01 -8.15 14.40
C GLN A 313 -27.25 -7.37 14.85
N ASN A 314 -28.41 -7.89 14.45
CA ASN A 314 -29.77 -7.49 14.82
C ASN A 314 -30.41 -6.40 13.97
N ASP A 315 -30.88 -6.77 12.77
CA ASP A 315 -32.11 -6.24 12.16
C ASP A 315 -32.66 -7.33 11.20
N ILE A 316 -32.77 -8.57 11.71
CA ILE A 316 -33.80 -9.47 11.22
C ILE A 316 -34.93 -9.23 12.22
N ASP A 317 -35.85 -8.35 11.84
CA ASP A 317 -37.14 -8.25 12.50
C ASP A 317 -37.77 -9.66 12.46
N ASP A 318 -37.89 -10.28 13.63
CA ASP A 318 -38.72 -11.47 13.88
C ASP A 318 -40.22 -11.08 13.80
N ASP A 319 -40.62 -10.36 12.76
CA ASP A 319 -42.04 -10.13 12.42
C ASP A 319 -42.45 -11.16 11.35
N PHE A 320 -42.45 -12.43 11.75
CA PHE A 320 -43.37 -13.42 11.22
C PHE A 320 -44.16 -13.97 12.39
N ASP A 321 -45.17 -13.20 12.79
CA ASP A 321 -46.34 -13.72 13.50
C ASP A 321 -46.99 -14.79 12.59
N ASP A 322 -46.90 -16.05 13.03
CA ASP A 322 -47.72 -17.15 12.55
C ASP A 322 -49.15 -16.97 13.11
N ASP A 323 -50.10 -16.66 12.22
CA ASP A 323 -51.55 -16.87 12.40
C ASP A 323 -52.05 -17.95 11.43
#